data_AF-A0AAI9T5G6-F1
#
_entry.id   AF-A0AAI9T5G6-F1
#
_cell.length_a   1.000
_cell.length_b   1.000
_cell.length_c   1.000
_cell.angle_alpha   90.00
_cell.angle_beta   90.00
_cell.angle_gamma   90.00
#
_symmetry.space_group_name_H-M   'P 1'
#
loop_
_entity.id
_entity.type
_entity.pdbx_description
1 polymer ?
#
loop_
_entity_poly.entity_id
_entity_poly.type
_entity_poly.pdbx_seq_one_letter_code
_entity_poly.pdbx_strand_id
1 'polypeptide(L)'
;MVRYSQHSSYQWYITQRSAEGLNLPALPAPDTRGYTPLFLGERFCRALNCGKDTPATSTNNLRKHYASKHPELILNAAEGRPITVEETAAIGFYTALRDAYDARIAAVSEAAALNKPAIPRKKDGSIHLTEMRKKVKALHGQVLCEPCKDANDRAGCCRLENATRCDNFEYFDSDDQSEVSDPLEEENNEEEGEEE
;
A
#
# COMPACT_ATOMS: atom_id res chain seq x y z
N MET A 1 5.15 -4.66 33.45
CA MET A 1 4.74 -5.13 32.11
C MET A 1 3.54 -4.31 31.65
N VAL A 2 3.56 -3.79 30.43
CA VAL A 2 2.45 -2.99 29.87
C VAL A 2 1.26 -3.91 29.60
N ARG A 3 0.05 -3.50 29.98
CA ARG A 3 -1.17 -4.24 29.63
C ARG A 3 -1.46 -4.12 28.14
N TYR A 4 -2.01 -5.15 27.50
CA TYR A 4 -2.39 -5.13 26.09
C TYR A 4 -3.27 -3.91 25.79
N SER A 5 -4.18 -3.57 26.71
CA SER A 5 -5.11 -2.46 26.54
C SER A 5 -4.43 -1.09 26.46
N GLN A 6 -3.20 -0.96 26.95
CA GLN A 6 -2.41 0.28 26.90
C GLN A 6 -1.34 0.26 25.81
N HIS A 7 -1.17 -0.88 25.11
CA HIS A 7 -0.17 -1.02 24.06
C HIS A 7 -0.58 -0.29 22.79
N SER A 8 0.37 0.39 22.15
CA SER A 8 0.11 1.20 20.95
C SER A 8 -0.50 0.41 19.80
N SER A 9 -0.07 -0.84 19.58
CA SER A 9 -0.64 -1.72 18.55
C SER A 9 -2.12 -2.04 18.81
N TYR A 10 -2.53 -2.24 20.06
CA TYR A 10 -3.95 -2.43 20.38
C TYR A 10 -4.74 -1.13 20.23
N GLN A 11 -4.17 0.01 20.65
CA GLN A 11 -4.79 1.32 20.45
C GLN A 11 -5.03 1.60 18.97
N TRP A 12 -4.07 1.28 18.09
CA TRP A 12 -4.26 1.32 16.63
C TRP A 12 -5.33 0.33 16.15
N TYR A 13 -5.35 -0.90 16.67
CA TYR A 13 -6.33 -1.91 16.28
C TYR A 13 -7.78 -1.47 16.55
N ILE A 14 -8.04 -0.79 17.68
CA ILE A 14 -9.40 -0.36 18.03
C ILE A 14 -9.89 0.87 17.26
N THR A 15 -9.02 1.59 16.55
CA THR A 15 -9.45 2.69 15.66
C THR A 15 -9.93 2.19 14.31
N GLN A 16 -9.60 0.95 13.94
CA GLN A 16 -10.02 0.33 12.69
C GLN A 16 -11.54 0.15 12.66
N ARG A 17 -12.15 0.47 11.51
CA ARG A 17 -13.61 0.44 11.30
C ARG A 17 -14.09 -0.75 10.48
N SER A 18 -13.15 -1.45 9.86
CA SER A 18 -13.35 -2.52 8.89
C SER A 18 -12.24 -3.56 9.06
N ALA A 19 -12.53 -4.81 8.75
CA ALA A 19 -11.56 -5.89 8.67
C ALA A 19 -10.77 -5.83 7.35
N GLU A 20 -11.28 -5.10 6.36
CA GLU A 20 -10.62 -4.88 5.07
C GLU A 20 -9.20 -4.35 5.24
N GLY A 21 -8.25 -5.01 4.60
CA GLY A 21 -6.84 -4.64 4.64
C GLY A 21 -6.07 -5.00 5.92
N LEU A 22 -6.72 -5.51 6.96
CA LEU A 22 -6.06 -5.94 8.21
C LEU A 22 -5.40 -7.32 8.12
N ASN A 23 -5.61 -8.09 7.05
CA ASN A 23 -5.05 -9.44 6.87
C ASN A 23 -5.15 -10.29 8.14
N LEU A 24 -6.36 -10.42 8.68
CA LEU A 24 -6.59 -11.15 9.92
C LEU A 24 -6.19 -12.63 9.75
N PRO A 25 -5.29 -13.17 10.59
CA PRO A 25 -4.85 -14.54 10.46
C PRO A 25 -5.99 -15.49 10.83
N ALA A 26 -6.02 -16.68 10.22
CA ALA A 26 -7.02 -17.70 10.53
C ALA A 26 -7.07 -18.00 12.03
N LEU A 27 -8.25 -18.43 12.50
CA LEU A 27 -8.37 -18.92 13.86
C LEU A 27 -7.42 -20.10 14.08
N PRO A 28 -6.72 -20.15 15.23
CA PRO A 28 -5.90 -21.30 15.55
C PRO A 28 -6.78 -22.54 15.71
N ALA A 29 -6.17 -23.71 15.57
CA ALA A 29 -6.84 -24.96 15.90
C ALA A 29 -7.36 -24.93 17.34
N PRO A 30 -8.50 -25.61 17.62
CA PRO A 30 -9.00 -25.73 18.97
C PRO A 30 -7.95 -26.28 19.93
N ASP A 31 -7.98 -25.83 21.18
CA ASP A 31 -7.12 -26.32 22.25
C ASP A 31 -7.43 -27.80 22.59
N THR A 32 -6.69 -28.37 23.54
CA THR A 32 -6.88 -29.77 23.98
C THR A 32 -8.26 -30.07 24.55
N ARG A 33 -9.06 -29.04 24.84
CA ARG A 33 -10.44 -29.14 25.35
C ARG A 33 -11.47 -28.84 24.25
N GLY A 34 -11.04 -28.63 23.01
CA GLY A 34 -11.90 -28.31 21.88
C GLY A 34 -12.30 -26.84 21.80
N TYR A 35 -11.66 -25.95 22.58
CA TYR A 35 -11.97 -24.52 22.55
C TYR A 35 -11.08 -23.76 21.57
N THR A 36 -11.70 -22.97 20.71
CA THR A 36 -10.99 -22.01 19.86
C THR A 36 -10.71 -20.74 20.67
N PRO A 37 -9.43 -20.37 20.90
CA PRO A 37 -9.09 -19.19 21.68
C PRO A 37 -9.27 -17.90 20.88
N LEU A 38 -9.77 -16.86 21.56
CA LEU A 38 -9.71 -15.47 21.10
C LEU A 38 -8.65 -14.70 21.88
N PHE A 39 -8.03 -13.71 21.24
CA PHE A 39 -7.10 -12.82 21.92
C PHE A 39 -7.84 -11.82 22.83
N LEU A 40 -7.16 -11.36 23.88
CA LEU A 40 -7.70 -10.35 24.78
C LEU A 40 -8.05 -9.06 24.03
N GLY A 41 -9.28 -8.58 24.17
CA GLY A 41 -9.76 -7.37 23.49
C GLY A 41 -10.08 -7.55 22.00
N GLU A 42 -10.06 -8.78 21.45
CA GLU A 42 -10.33 -9.01 20.03
C GLU A 42 -11.75 -8.54 19.66
N ARG A 43 -11.89 -7.88 18.49
CA ARG A 43 -13.13 -7.24 18.02
C ARG A 43 -13.60 -7.70 16.65
N PHE A 44 -12.72 -8.17 15.78
CA PHE A 44 -13.07 -8.65 14.44
C PHE A 44 -13.32 -10.16 14.44
N CYS A 45 -14.26 -10.61 13.60
CA CYS A 45 -14.46 -12.04 13.36
C CYS A 45 -13.36 -12.55 12.41
N ARG A 46 -12.86 -13.75 12.69
CA ARG A 46 -11.82 -14.44 11.90
C ARG A 46 -12.30 -15.80 11.39
N ALA A 47 -13.58 -16.12 11.59
CA ALA A 47 -14.17 -17.33 11.04
C ALA A 47 -14.13 -17.30 9.51
N LEU A 48 -13.83 -18.45 8.92
CA LEU A 48 -13.78 -18.59 7.48
C LEU A 48 -15.17 -18.28 6.88
N ASN A 49 -15.19 -17.52 5.78
CA ASN A 49 -16.42 -17.10 5.09
C ASN A 49 -17.39 -16.26 5.95
N CYS A 50 -16.93 -15.60 7.01
CA CYS A 50 -17.74 -14.62 7.71
C CYS A 50 -17.73 -13.28 6.99
N GLY A 51 -18.88 -12.84 6.48
CA GLY A 51 -19.03 -11.52 5.85
C GLY A 51 -19.09 -10.34 6.83
N LYS A 52 -18.82 -10.55 8.12
CA LYS A 52 -18.84 -9.49 9.13
C LYS A 52 -17.54 -8.69 9.08
N ASP A 53 -17.61 -7.56 8.40
CA ASP A 53 -16.48 -6.64 8.26
C ASP A 53 -16.32 -5.67 9.46
N THR A 54 -17.43 -5.31 10.11
CA THR A 54 -17.40 -4.31 11.19
C THR A 54 -16.94 -4.89 12.53
N PRO A 55 -16.16 -4.14 13.31
CA PRO A 55 -15.69 -4.60 14.61
C PRO A 55 -16.85 -4.69 15.60
N ALA A 56 -16.89 -5.77 16.39
CA ALA A 56 -17.71 -5.81 17.58
C ALA A 56 -17.29 -4.69 18.55
N THR A 57 -18.20 -4.18 19.38
CA THR A 57 -17.85 -3.15 20.37
C THR A 57 -17.05 -3.70 21.55
N SER A 58 -17.04 -5.02 21.75
CA SER A 58 -16.27 -5.72 22.78
C SER A 58 -16.08 -7.19 22.40
N THR A 59 -15.12 -7.87 23.04
CA THR A 59 -14.91 -9.32 22.87
C THR A 59 -16.15 -10.12 23.26
N ASN A 60 -16.95 -9.67 24.24
CA ASN A 60 -18.21 -10.33 24.59
C ASN A 60 -19.24 -10.27 23.46
N ASN A 61 -19.34 -9.14 22.76
CA ASN A 61 -20.22 -9.03 21.60
C ASN A 61 -19.66 -9.82 20.40
N LEU A 62 -18.34 -9.97 20.29
CA LEU A 62 -17.72 -10.88 19.34
C LEU A 62 -18.09 -12.33 19.67
N ARG A 63 -18.00 -12.76 20.94
CA ARG A 63 -18.41 -14.11 21.37
C ARG A 63 -19.88 -14.41 21.05
N LYS A 64 -20.80 -13.46 21.30
CA LYS A 64 -22.21 -13.58 20.91
C LYS A 64 -22.38 -13.75 19.39
N HIS A 65 -21.56 -13.05 18.60
CA HIS A 65 -21.56 -13.22 17.16
C HIS A 65 -21.12 -14.63 16.76
N TYR A 66 -20.02 -15.16 17.31
CA TYR A 66 -19.60 -16.55 17.06
C TYR A 66 -20.69 -17.54 17.46
N ALA A 67 -21.28 -17.42 18.65
CA ALA A 67 -22.35 -18.32 19.10
C ALA A 67 -23.57 -18.34 18.17
N SER A 68 -23.84 -17.25 17.44
CA SER A 68 -25.01 -17.15 16.55
C SER A 68 -24.72 -17.43 15.07
N LYS A 69 -23.49 -17.15 14.61
CA LYS A 69 -23.11 -17.23 13.18
C LYS A 69 -22.10 -18.34 12.88
N HIS A 70 -21.42 -18.84 13.90
CA HIS A 70 -20.39 -19.87 13.82
C HIS A 70 -20.59 -20.89 14.97
N PRO A 71 -21.76 -21.54 15.08
CA PRO A 71 -22.06 -22.44 16.20
C PRO A 71 -21.14 -23.67 16.26
N GLU A 72 -20.48 -24.02 15.16
CA GLU A 72 -19.44 -25.05 15.08
C GLU A 72 -18.15 -24.67 15.82
N LEU A 73 -17.91 -23.38 16.05
CA LEU A 73 -16.75 -22.87 16.77
C LEU A 73 -17.08 -22.67 18.25
N ILE A 74 -16.59 -23.59 19.09
CA ILE A 74 -16.73 -23.48 20.53
C ILE A 74 -15.63 -22.56 21.06
N LEU A 75 -15.99 -21.36 21.54
CA LEU A 75 -15.03 -20.43 22.10
C LEU A 75 -14.80 -20.68 23.60
N ASN A 76 -13.57 -20.47 24.07
CA ASN A 76 -13.25 -20.56 25.50
C ASN A 76 -14.05 -19.56 26.34
N ALA A 77 -14.63 -19.93 27.49
CA ALA A 77 -15.09 -18.90 28.42
C ALA A 77 -13.87 -18.14 28.97
N ALA A 78 -13.86 -16.81 28.91
CA ALA A 78 -12.84 -16.04 29.61
C ALA A 78 -13.23 -16.02 31.09
N GLU A 79 -12.55 -16.83 31.91
CA GLU A 79 -12.73 -16.87 33.35
C GLU A 79 -11.52 -16.27 34.05
N GLY A 80 -11.77 -15.32 34.95
CA GLY A 80 -10.72 -14.71 35.78
C GLY A 80 -10.01 -13.50 35.15
N ARG A 81 -9.00 -13.02 35.88
CA ARG A 81 -8.16 -11.90 35.46
C ARG A 81 -7.13 -12.39 34.43
N PRO A 82 -6.91 -11.67 33.33
CA PRO A 82 -5.88 -12.02 32.36
C PRO A 82 -4.50 -12.22 33.01
N ILE A 83 -3.84 -13.31 32.65
CA ILE A 83 -2.48 -13.58 33.10
C ILE A 83 -1.45 -12.97 32.15
N THR A 84 -0.22 -12.80 32.64
CA THR A 84 0.87 -12.17 31.88
C THR A 84 1.12 -12.83 30.52
N VAL A 85 0.98 -14.16 30.42
CA VAL A 85 1.18 -14.90 29.18
C VAL A 85 0.13 -14.52 28.12
N GLU A 86 -1.14 -14.40 28.52
CA GLU A 86 -2.23 -14.01 27.62
C GLU A 86 -2.09 -12.56 27.14
N GLU A 87 -1.69 -11.66 28.05
CA GLU A 87 -1.37 -10.27 27.77
C GLU A 87 -0.25 -10.17 26.72
N THR A 88 0.82 -10.97 26.89
CA THR A 88 1.95 -11.02 25.94
C THR A 88 1.52 -11.53 24.58
N ALA A 89 0.73 -12.61 24.55
CA ALA A 89 0.23 -13.19 23.31
C ALA A 89 -0.66 -12.21 22.54
N ALA A 90 -1.54 -11.48 23.25
CA ALA A 90 -2.38 -10.44 22.66
C ALA A 90 -1.54 -9.29 22.08
N ILE A 91 -0.51 -8.82 22.80
CA ILE A 91 0.40 -7.77 22.30
C ILE A 91 1.12 -8.24 21.02
N GLY A 92 1.62 -9.48 21.01
CA GLY A 92 2.26 -10.07 19.84
C GLY A 92 1.33 -10.13 18.64
N PHE A 93 0.09 -10.58 18.85
CA PHE A 93 -0.95 -10.61 17.81
C PHE A 93 -1.21 -9.21 17.20
N TYR A 94 -1.46 -8.19 18.03
CA TYR A 94 -1.76 -6.85 17.53
C TYR A 94 -0.57 -6.19 16.84
N THR A 95 0.65 -6.48 17.30
CA THR A 95 1.87 -5.96 16.68
C THR A 95 2.07 -6.58 15.30
N ALA A 96 1.93 -7.91 15.18
CA ALA A 96 2.02 -8.59 13.89
C ALA A 96 0.97 -8.08 12.87
N LEU A 97 -0.27 -7.81 13.31
CA LEU A 97 -1.29 -7.22 12.44
C LEU A 97 -0.88 -5.83 11.92
N ARG A 98 -0.36 -4.99 12.82
CA ARG A 98 0.08 -3.64 12.46
C ARG A 98 1.26 -3.69 11.49
N ASP A 99 2.26 -4.50 11.80
CA ASP A 99 3.47 -4.61 10.97
C ASP A 99 3.12 -5.13 9.57
N ALA A 100 2.21 -6.11 9.47
CA ALA A 100 1.73 -6.60 8.17
C ALA A 100 0.95 -5.53 7.39
N TYR A 101 0.15 -4.72 8.08
CA TYR A 101 -0.55 -3.59 7.46
C TYR A 101 0.45 -2.55 6.93
N ASP A 102 1.40 -2.11 7.78
CA ASP A 102 2.39 -1.10 7.43
C ASP A 102 3.29 -1.58 6.26
N ALA A 103 3.70 -2.84 6.28
CA ALA A 103 4.46 -3.45 5.17
C ALA A 103 3.68 -3.46 3.85
N ARG A 104 2.37 -3.73 3.89
CA ARG A 104 1.51 -3.67 2.69
C ARG A 104 1.41 -2.25 2.15
N ILE A 105 1.22 -1.26 3.02
CA ILE A 105 1.17 0.15 2.61
C ILE A 105 2.50 0.57 1.98
N ALA A 106 3.62 0.17 2.59
CA ALA A 106 4.95 0.43 2.03
C ALA A 106 5.12 -0.21 0.65
N ALA A 107 4.74 -1.49 0.49
CA ALA A 107 4.84 -2.20 -0.79
C ALA A 107 3.97 -1.55 -1.88
N VAL A 108 2.77 -1.07 -1.54
CA VAL A 108 1.92 -0.33 -2.50
C VAL A 108 2.58 0.99 -2.90
N SER A 109 3.20 1.71 -1.96
CA SER A 109 3.92 2.94 -2.25
C SER A 109 5.15 2.70 -3.13
N GLU A 110 5.90 1.62 -2.88
CA GLU A 110 7.07 1.24 -3.66
C GLU A 110 6.67 0.80 -5.07
N ALA A 111 5.64 -0.04 -5.20
CA ALA A 111 5.10 -0.42 -6.50
C ALA A 111 4.59 0.79 -7.29
N ALA A 112 3.96 1.75 -6.64
CA ALA A 112 3.57 3.01 -7.28
C ALA A 112 4.78 3.83 -7.75
N ALA A 113 5.89 3.79 -7.00
CA ALA A 113 7.12 4.47 -7.38
C ALA A 113 7.83 3.80 -8.58
N LEU A 114 7.77 2.47 -8.69
CA LEU A 114 8.34 1.72 -9.82
C LEU A 114 7.54 1.84 -11.12
N ASN A 115 6.24 2.11 -11.05
CA ASN A 115 5.35 2.20 -12.22
C ASN A 115 5.14 3.65 -12.71
N LYS A 116 6.07 4.55 -12.41
CA LYS A 116 6.00 5.92 -12.92
C LYS A 116 6.23 5.92 -14.43
N PRO A 117 5.41 6.61 -15.23
CA PRO A 117 5.65 6.72 -16.67
C PRO A 117 6.91 7.54 -16.94
N ALA A 118 7.59 7.23 -18.06
CA ALA A 118 8.64 8.09 -18.59
C ALA A 118 8.12 9.50 -18.90
N ILE A 119 9.00 10.49 -18.73
CA ILE A 119 8.72 11.90 -19.07
C ILE A 119 8.44 11.98 -20.58
N PRO A 120 7.26 12.47 -21.00
CA PRO A 120 6.97 12.65 -22.43
C PRO A 120 7.96 13.62 -23.06
N ARG A 121 8.68 13.17 -24.09
CA ARG A 121 9.60 13.99 -24.88
C ARG A 121 9.11 14.12 -26.32
N LYS A 122 9.52 15.20 -26.99
CA LYS A 122 9.36 15.38 -28.44
C LYS A 122 10.49 14.69 -29.19
N LYS A 123 10.44 14.70 -30.53
CA LYS A 123 11.51 14.18 -31.41
C LYS A 123 12.87 14.84 -31.18
N ASP A 124 12.89 16.10 -30.73
CA ASP A 124 14.11 16.86 -30.41
C ASP A 124 14.68 16.56 -29.00
N GLY A 125 14.08 15.62 -28.25
CA GLY A 125 14.47 15.29 -26.88
C GLY A 125 13.95 16.25 -25.80
N SER A 126 13.38 17.40 -26.17
CA SER A 126 12.78 18.34 -25.22
C SER A 126 11.49 17.80 -24.61
N ILE A 127 11.16 18.23 -23.39
CA ILE A 127 9.93 17.82 -22.72
C ILE A 127 8.70 18.26 -23.52
N HIS A 128 7.80 17.32 -23.78
CA HIS A 128 6.51 17.58 -24.40
C HIS A 128 5.51 18.10 -23.34
N LEU A 129 5.63 19.38 -22.98
CA LEU A 129 4.87 20.02 -21.89
C LEU A 129 3.37 19.72 -21.89
N THR A 130 2.72 19.74 -23.05
CA THR A 130 1.26 19.44 -23.16
C THR A 130 0.93 18.01 -22.72
N GLU A 131 1.70 17.02 -23.17
CA GLU A 131 1.50 15.61 -22.81
C GLU A 131 1.93 15.35 -21.37
N MET A 132 3.02 15.98 -20.89
CA MET A 132 3.42 15.90 -19.49
C MET A 132 2.30 16.41 -18.58
N ARG A 133 1.77 17.61 -18.83
CA ARG A 133 0.66 18.19 -18.05
C ARG A 133 -0.62 17.36 -18.12
N LYS A 134 -0.90 16.74 -19.27
CA LYS A 134 -2.02 15.82 -19.45
C LYS A 134 -1.85 14.56 -18.59
N LYS A 135 -0.66 13.95 -18.59
CA LYS A 135 -0.33 12.79 -17.74
C LYS A 135 -0.37 13.13 -16.25
N VAL A 136 0.16 14.29 -15.84
CA VAL A 136 0.07 14.76 -14.44
C VAL A 136 -1.39 14.80 -13.98
N LYS A 137 -2.30 15.39 -14.78
CA LYS A 137 -3.72 15.41 -14.45
C LYS A 137 -4.34 14.00 -14.39
N ALA A 138 -3.92 13.11 -15.28
CA ALA A 138 -4.38 11.71 -15.29
C ALA A 138 -3.90 10.93 -14.05
N LEU A 139 -2.74 11.28 -13.50
CA LEU A 139 -2.19 10.77 -12.24
C LEU A 139 -2.66 11.57 -11.00
N HIS A 140 -3.75 12.33 -11.15
CA HIS A 140 -4.37 13.15 -10.09
C HIS A 140 -3.50 14.29 -9.53
N GLY A 141 -2.42 14.67 -10.22
CA GLY A 141 -1.61 15.85 -9.90
C GLY A 141 -2.24 17.16 -10.38
N GLN A 142 -1.75 18.29 -9.86
CA GLN A 142 -2.21 19.64 -10.22
C GLN A 142 -1.24 20.31 -11.20
N VAL A 143 -1.77 20.78 -12.32
CA VAL A 143 -1.01 21.62 -13.27
C VAL A 143 -1.10 23.07 -12.83
N LEU A 144 0.08 23.66 -12.63
CA LEU A 144 0.37 24.61 -11.56
C LEU A 144 0.38 23.93 -10.18
N CYS A 145 1.44 23.16 -9.92
CA CYS A 145 1.73 22.61 -8.59
C CYS A 145 2.01 23.73 -7.58
N GLU A 146 1.93 23.40 -6.29
CA GLU A 146 2.01 24.39 -5.21
C GLU A 146 3.33 25.19 -5.23
N PRO A 147 4.53 24.58 -5.40
CA PRO A 147 5.77 25.36 -5.45
C PRO A 147 5.85 26.33 -6.63
N CYS A 148 5.34 25.96 -7.81
CA CYS A 148 5.30 26.86 -8.96
C CYS A 148 4.27 27.98 -8.79
N LYS A 149 3.18 27.71 -8.05
CA LYS A 149 2.17 28.70 -7.68
C LYS A 149 2.75 29.71 -6.69
N ASP A 150 3.45 29.24 -5.66
CA ASP A 150 4.07 30.07 -4.62
C ASP A 150 5.19 30.96 -5.19
N ALA A 151 5.96 30.42 -6.13
CA ALA A 151 6.95 31.20 -6.88
C ALA A 151 6.35 32.16 -7.93
N ASN A 152 5.02 32.20 -8.05
CA ASN A 152 4.29 32.94 -9.09
C ASN A 152 4.79 32.65 -10.52
N ASP A 153 5.28 31.43 -10.77
CA ASP A 153 5.85 30.99 -12.04
C ASP A 153 4.92 30.01 -12.76
N ARG A 154 3.83 30.57 -13.30
CA ARG A 154 2.84 29.78 -14.03
C ARG A 154 3.38 29.20 -15.33
N ALA A 155 4.25 29.93 -16.02
CA ALA A 155 4.80 29.53 -17.31
C ALA A 155 5.87 28.45 -17.18
N GLY A 156 6.57 28.41 -16.04
CA GLY A 156 7.65 27.50 -15.74
C GLY A 156 7.23 26.15 -15.16
N CYS A 157 5.97 25.96 -14.75
CA CYS A 157 5.52 24.66 -14.24
C CYS A 157 5.66 23.57 -15.31
N CYS A 158 6.27 22.44 -14.93
CA CYS A 158 6.65 21.29 -15.77
C CYS A 158 7.81 21.56 -16.77
N ARG A 159 8.52 22.69 -16.67
CA ARG A 159 9.73 22.92 -17.48
C ARG A 159 10.95 22.29 -16.82
N LEU A 160 11.89 21.83 -17.66
CA LEU A 160 13.13 21.21 -17.21
C LEU A 160 13.97 22.16 -16.33
N GLU A 161 13.98 23.47 -16.62
CA GLU A 161 14.67 24.47 -15.80
C GLU A 161 14.18 24.50 -14.34
N ASN A 162 12.97 24.00 -14.11
CA ASN A 162 12.29 23.97 -12.83
C ASN A 162 12.16 22.57 -12.24
N ALA A 163 12.85 21.57 -12.80
CA ALA A 163 12.71 20.18 -12.37
C ALA A 163 12.98 19.98 -10.87
N THR A 164 13.91 20.75 -10.30
CA THR A 164 14.27 20.68 -8.87
C THR A 164 13.24 21.29 -7.92
N ARG A 165 12.33 22.15 -8.42
CA ARG A 165 11.27 22.79 -7.61
C ARG A 165 9.87 22.33 -7.96
N CYS A 166 9.67 21.70 -9.11
CA CYS A 166 8.34 21.40 -9.62
C CYS A 166 7.95 19.97 -9.25
N ASP A 167 7.06 19.82 -8.27
CA ASP A 167 6.55 18.51 -7.79
C ASP A 167 5.98 17.62 -8.90
N ASN A 168 5.55 18.21 -10.03
CA ASN A 168 5.02 17.44 -11.15
C ASN A 168 6.05 16.48 -11.76
N PHE A 169 7.36 16.66 -11.53
CA PHE A 169 8.39 15.71 -11.94
C PHE A 169 8.38 14.43 -11.09
N GLU A 170 7.87 14.46 -9.86
CA GLU A 170 7.80 13.28 -8.99
C GLU A 170 6.84 12.20 -9.51
N TYR A 171 5.92 12.56 -10.42
CA TYR A 171 5.00 11.62 -11.07
C TYR A 171 5.63 10.81 -12.20
N PHE A 172 6.85 11.14 -12.62
CA PHE A 172 7.52 10.48 -13.73
C PHE A 172 8.76 9.77 -13.25
N ASP A 173 9.16 8.75 -14.01
CA ASP A 173 10.48 8.15 -13.80
C ASP A 173 11.54 9.16 -14.28
N SER A 174 12.56 9.36 -13.45
CA SER A 174 13.70 10.18 -13.86
C SER A 174 14.55 9.32 -14.77
N ASP A 175 14.28 9.37 -16.07
CA ASP A 175 15.19 8.76 -17.06
C ASP A 175 16.57 9.44 -16.92
N ASP A 176 17.46 8.77 -16.18
CA ASP A 176 18.89 8.95 -16.28
C ASP A 176 19.32 8.39 -17.64
N GLN A 177 20.06 9.17 -18.40
CA GLN A 177 20.38 8.86 -19.80
C GLN A 177 21.24 7.59 -19.89
N SER A 178 20.66 6.47 -20.31
CA SER A 178 21.44 5.39 -20.94
C SER A 178 21.36 5.53 -22.47
N GLU A 179 22.41 6.17 -22.98
CA GLU A 179 23.03 5.98 -24.30
C GLU A 179 22.13 5.87 -25.54
N VAL A 180 21.96 7.01 -26.21
CA VAL A 180 21.80 7.05 -27.65
C VAL A 180 23.20 7.20 -28.25
N SER A 181 23.70 6.20 -28.97
CA SER A 181 24.74 6.42 -29.99
C SER A 181 24.35 5.74 -31.30
N ASP A 182 23.94 6.63 -32.21
CA ASP A 182 23.83 6.67 -33.67
C ASP A 182 23.54 5.43 -34.57
N PRO A 183 22.69 5.62 -35.60
CA PRO A 183 22.49 4.66 -36.68
C PRO A 183 23.61 4.75 -37.72
N LEU A 184 24.22 3.61 -38.06
CA LEU A 184 25.15 3.51 -39.20
C LEU A 184 24.38 3.53 -40.52
N GLU A 185 24.90 4.35 -41.42
CA GLU A 185 24.38 4.76 -42.72
C GLU A 185 24.23 3.58 -43.70
N GLU A 186 23.22 3.68 -44.57
CA GLU A 186 23.01 2.78 -45.71
C GLU A 186 24.12 3.01 -46.76
N GLU A 187 24.97 2.01 -46.99
CA GLU A 187 25.82 1.96 -48.19
C GLU A 187 25.04 1.32 -49.35
N ASN A 188 24.81 2.17 -50.35
CA ASN A 188 24.22 1.89 -51.64
C ASN A 188 25.24 1.06 -52.47
N ASN A 189 24.87 -0.16 -52.88
CA ASN A 189 25.74 -0.99 -53.71
C ASN A 189 25.18 -1.02 -55.14
N GLU A 190 25.76 -0.18 -56.01
CA GLU A 190 25.63 -0.27 -57.46
C GLU A 190 26.55 -1.40 -57.96
N GLU A 191 25.97 -2.53 -58.40
CA GLU A 191 26.70 -3.53 -59.18
C GLU A 191 26.48 -3.25 -60.68
N GLU A 192 27.45 -2.57 -61.30
CA GLU A 192 27.70 -2.67 -62.74
C GLU A 192 28.34 -4.04 -63.03
N GLY A 193 27.66 -4.86 -63.85
CA GLY A 193 28.20 -6.09 -64.41
C GLY A 193 28.28 -5.96 -65.93
N GLU A 194 29.47 -5.61 -66.43
CA GLU A 194 29.85 -5.62 -67.84
C GLU A 194 30.83 -6.79 -68.10
N GLU A 195 30.66 -7.44 -69.27
CA GLU A 195 31.59 -8.31 -70.01
C GLU A 195 31.82 -9.73 -69.44
N GLU A 196 31.82 -10.84 -70.20
CA GLU A 196 32.06 -11.11 -71.63
C GLU A 196 31.40 -12.46 -72.03
#